data_AF-A0A1A7YDL2-F1
#
_entry.id   AF-A0A1A7YDL2-F1
#
_cell.length_a   1.000
_cell.length_b   1.000
_cell.length_c   1.000
_cell.angle_alpha   90.00
_cell.angle_beta   90.00
_cell.angle_gamma   90.00
#
_symmetry.space_group_name_H-M   'P 1'
#
loop_
_entity.id
_entity.type
_entity.pdbx_description
1 polymer ?
#
loop_
_entity_poly.entity_id
_entity_poly.type
_entity_poly.pdbx_seq_one_letter_code
_entity_poly.pdbx_strand_id
1 'polypeptide(L)'
;EPLPEHLEEFVQSSGEHGFIIMSHGAFVSKLPDDVADEIAAAFAKLPQKVIWTYKGNRPTTLGNNTLLVDWMPQKDLLAHPKIKLFVAHGGTNGVQEAICHGVPLLGLPLVFDQYDNLLRVREKGAAKILSLSTVDKDDNFLKGLQEVLNEPSYRTNMQRLSQLHRDQPMKPIDTALFWIEFVLRHKGAAHLKAQAYQMPWYIYHSVDVVVFLTGAALLVSFTLVLFTRCLCSAVCRRKVKRE
;
A
#
# COMPACT_ATOMS: atom_id res chain seq x y z
N GLU A 1 4.03 -8.83 22.10
CA GLU A 1 3.43 -9.66 23.17
C GLU A 1 3.61 -11.12 22.81
N PRO A 2 3.50 -12.08 23.75
CA PRO A 2 3.48 -13.50 23.36
C PRO A 2 2.29 -13.78 22.44
N LEU A 3 2.48 -14.67 21.46
CA LEU A 3 1.38 -15.09 20.59
C LEU A 3 0.32 -15.86 21.40
N PRO A 4 -0.96 -15.78 21.03
CA PRO A 4 -1.98 -16.69 21.53
C PRO A 4 -1.54 -18.15 21.33
N GLU A 5 -1.79 -19.00 22.33
CA GLU A 5 -1.29 -20.38 22.39
C GLU A 5 -1.57 -21.18 21.11
N HIS A 6 -2.79 -21.13 20.59
CA HIS A 6 -3.15 -21.82 19.35
C HIS A 6 -2.35 -21.37 18.12
N LEU A 7 -1.96 -20.10 18.03
CA LEU A 7 -1.11 -19.60 16.94
C LEU A 7 0.33 -20.02 17.16
N GLU A 8 0.81 -19.95 18.41
CA GLU A 8 2.15 -20.40 18.77
C GLU A 8 2.34 -21.89 18.42
N GLU A 9 1.42 -22.76 18.84
CA GLU A 9 1.44 -24.19 18.50
C GLU A 9 1.44 -24.41 16.97
N PHE A 10 0.60 -23.66 16.25
CA PHE A 10 0.54 -23.76 14.79
C PHE A 10 1.86 -23.37 14.12
N VAL A 11 2.47 -22.25 14.50
CA VAL A 11 3.77 -21.84 13.93
C VAL A 11 4.92 -22.73 14.40
N GLN A 12 4.85 -23.30 15.60
CA GLN A 12 5.86 -24.24 16.08
C GLN A 12 5.80 -25.57 15.33
N SER A 13 4.61 -26.03 14.95
CA SER A 13 4.41 -27.24 14.13
C SER A 13 5.07 -27.18 12.74
N SER A 14 5.58 -26.02 12.32
CA SER A 14 6.24 -25.82 11.03
C SER A 14 7.64 -26.46 10.91
N GLY A 15 8.18 -27.07 11.97
CA GLY A 15 9.55 -27.60 11.99
C GLY A 15 10.60 -26.56 11.58
N GLU A 16 11.58 -26.97 10.79
CA GLU A 16 12.68 -26.10 10.31
C GLU A 16 12.26 -25.14 9.19
N HIS A 17 11.15 -25.45 8.49
CA HIS A 17 10.69 -24.68 7.33
C HIS A 17 10.18 -23.28 7.71
N GLY A 18 9.69 -23.11 8.94
CA GLY A 18 9.10 -21.85 9.40
C GLY A 18 7.73 -21.58 8.81
N PHE A 19 7.27 -20.34 8.93
CA PHE A 19 5.92 -19.96 8.50
C PHE A 19 5.89 -18.66 7.69
N ILE A 20 4.77 -18.47 7.01
CA ILE A 20 4.43 -17.33 6.15
C ILE A 20 3.15 -16.71 6.70
N ILE A 21 3.02 -15.39 6.60
CA ILE A 21 1.74 -14.72 6.82
C ILE A 21 1.28 -14.01 5.56
N MET A 22 -0.03 -13.93 5.34
CA MET A 22 -0.64 -13.20 4.23
C MET A 22 -1.74 -12.27 4.71
N SER A 23 -1.68 -10.99 4.32
CA SER A 23 -2.65 -9.96 4.70
C SER A 23 -2.93 -8.95 3.58
N HIS A 24 -4.22 -8.71 3.34
CA HIS A 24 -4.73 -7.73 2.38
C HIS A 24 -5.08 -6.37 2.99
N GLY A 25 -4.80 -6.19 4.28
CA GLY A 25 -5.22 -5.01 5.04
C GLY A 25 -6.70 -5.06 5.42
N ALA A 26 -7.21 -3.95 5.96
CA ALA A 26 -8.58 -3.87 6.48
C ALA A 26 -9.64 -3.56 5.41
N PHE A 27 -9.24 -2.97 4.28
CA PHE A 27 -10.16 -2.49 3.24
C PHE A 27 -10.58 -3.56 2.24
N VAL A 28 -9.77 -4.62 2.08
CA VAL A 28 -10.06 -5.72 1.15
C VAL A 28 -10.35 -6.96 1.97
N SER A 29 -11.63 -7.34 2.02
CA SER A 29 -12.09 -8.49 2.81
C SER A 29 -11.92 -9.83 2.08
N LYS A 30 -12.00 -9.82 0.74
CA LYS A 30 -11.87 -11.02 -0.09
C LYS A 30 -11.20 -10.71 -1.43
N LEU A 31 -10.62 -11.75 -2.02
CA LEU A 31 -10.16 -11.80 -3.40
C LEU A 31 -11.23 -12.49 -4.26
N PRO A 32 -11.17 -12.35 -5.60
CA PRO A 32 -11.91 -13.24 -6.50
C PRO A 32 -11.67 -14.72 -6.17
N ASP A 33 -12.71 -15.55 -6.30
CA ASP A 33 -12.69 -16.94 -5.82
C ASP A 33 -11.65 -17.79 -6.58
N ASP A 34 -11.50 -17.56 -7.89
CA ASP A 34 -10.47 -18.15 -8.75
C ASP A 34 -9.05 -17.80 -8.31
N VAL A 35 -8.81 -16.52 -8.00
CA VAL A 35 -7.53 -16.05 -7.49
C VAL A 35 -7.24 -16.64 -6.10
N ALA A 36 -8.25 -16.75 -5.25
CA ALA A 36 -8.11 -17.31 -3.91
C ALA A 36 -7.79 -18.82 -3.96
N ASP A 37 -8.42 -19.56 -4.87
CA ASP A 37 -8.14 -20.98 -5.11
C ASP A 37 -6.71 -21.18 -5.64
N GLU A 38 -6.22 -20.34 -6.54
CA GLU A 38 -4.84 -20.46 -7.04
C GLU A 38 -3.80 -20.14 -5.95
N ILE A 39 -4.04 -19.10 -5.15
CA ILE A 39 -3.20 -18.75 -3.99
C ILE A 39 -3.18 -19.90 -2.96
N ALA A 40 -4.34 -20.47 -2.66
CA ALA A 40 -4.45 -21.59 -1.73
C ALA A 40 -3.75 -22.85 -2.25
N ALA A 41 -3.87 -23.15 -3.55
CA ALA A 41 -3.20 -24.27 -4.20
C ALA A 41 -1.68 -24.12 -4.16
N ALA A 42 -1.16 -22.91 -4.42
CA ALA A 42 0.26 -22.61 -4.31
C ALA A 42 0.78 -22.77 -2.88
N PHE A 43 0.06 -22.27 -1.87
CA PHE A 43 0.44 -22.49 -0.48
C PHE A 43 0.44 -23.97 -0.10
N ALA A 44 -0.52 -24.76 -0.59
CA ALA A 44 -0.58 -26.20 -0.32
C ALA A 44 0.65 -26.98 -0.83
N LYS A 45 1.37 -26.45 -1.84
CA LYS A 45 2.61 -27.03 -2.37
C LYS A 45 3.85 -26.71 -1.52
N LEU A 46 3.74 -25.82 -0.52
CA LEU A 46 4.86 -25.39 0.32
C LEU A 46 4.98 -26.21 1.61
N PRO A 47 6.21 -26.45 2.12
CA PRO A 47 6.42 -27.10 3.41
C PRO A 47 6.18 -26.15 4.61
N GLN A 48 6.11 -24.83 4.37
CA GLN A 48 5.84 -23.84 5.42
C GLN A 48 4.39 -23.91 5.91
N LYS A 49 4.19 -23.52 7.16
CA LYS A 49 2.86 -23.16 7.66
C LYS A 49 2.46 -21.78 7.15
N VAL A 50 1.19 -21.55 6.90
CA VAL A 50 0.68 -20.27 6.38
C VAL A 50 -0.46 -19.79 7.27
N ILE A 51 -0.40 -18.54 7.72
CA ILE A 51 -1.53 -17.87 8.38
C ILE A 51 -2.02 -16.79 7.42
N TRP A 52 -3.27 -16.91 6.98
CA TRP A 52 -3.83 -16.03 5.97
C TRP A 52 -5.10 -15.35 6.48
N THR A 53 -5.06 -14.01 6.59
CA THR A 53 -6.26 -13.22 6.86
C THR A 53 -7.17 -13.19 5.64
N TYR A 54 -8.34 -13.81 5.73
CA TYR A 54 -9.27 -13.96 4.61
C TYR A 54 -10.71 -14.11 5.09
N LYS A 55 -11.62 -13.24 4.61
CA LYS A 55 -13.05 -13.21 4.99
C LYS A 55 -13.99 -13.63 3.85
N GLY A 56 -13.43 -14.18 2.78
CA GLY A 56 -14.21 -14.72 1.65
C GLY A 56 -14.64 -16.17 1.87
N ASN A 57 -15.15 -16.80 0.81
CA ASN A 57 -15.49 -18.21 0.83
C ASN A 57 -14.22 -19.05 0.96
N ARG A 58 -14.22 -20.07 1.83
CA ARG A 58 -13.08 -20.97 2.00
C ARG A 58 -12.65 -21.53 0.61
N PRO A 59 -11.38 -21.32 0.18
CA PRO A 59 -10.88 -21.86 -1.07
C PRO A 59 -11.01 -23.38 -1.12
N THR A 60 -11.38 -23.92 -2.28
CA THR A 60 -11.59 -25.36 -2.51
C THR A 60 -10.27 -26.14 -2.50
N THR A 61 -9.17 -25.47 -2.81
CA THR A 61 -7.79 -26.00 -2.91
C THR A 61 -6.98 -25.78 -1.62
N LEU A 62 -7.61 -25.38 -0.51
CA LEU A 62 -6.92 -25.06 0.73
C LEU A 62 -6.21 -26.28 1.34
N GLY A 63 -4.88 -26.22 1.41
CA GLY A 63 -4.04 -27.24 2.04
C GLY A 63 -4.06 -27.23 3.57
N ASN A 64 -3.70 -28.37 4.17
CA ASN A 64 -3.63 -28.57 5.63
C ASN A 64 -2.54 -27.74 6.33
N ASN A 65 -1.66 -27.11 5.57
CA ASN A 65 -0.61 -26.21 6.08
C ASN A 65 -1.08 -24.75 6.21
N THR A 66 -2.29 -24.42 5.75
CA THR A 66 -2.81 -23.06 5.75
C THR A 66 -3.95 -22.89 6.75
N LEU A 67 -3.80 -21.94 7.66
CA LEU A 67 -4.82 -21.49 8.61
C LEU A 67 -5.44 -20.19 8.10
N LEU A 68 -6.75 -20.21 7.83
CA LEU A 68 -7.52 -19.01 7.54
C LEU A 68 -8.01 -18.38 8.83
N VAL A 69 -7.87 -17.06 8.95
CA VAL A 69 -8.31 -16.29 10.12
C VAL A 69 -9.00 -15.00 9.70
N ASP A 70 -9.93 -14.51 10.52
CA ASP A 70 -10.54 -13.20 10.30
C ASP A 70 -9.60 -12.04 10.70
N TRP A 71 -8.69 -12.33 11.62
CA TRP A 71 -7.72 -11.40 12.19
C TRP A 71 -6.51 -12.16 12.74
N MET A 72 -5.34 -11.53 12.71
CA MET A 72 -4.12 -12.06 13.32
C MET A 72 -3.33 -10.96 14.04
N PRO A 73 -2.56 -11.30 15.11
CA PRO A 73 -1.61 -10.39 15.74
C PRO A 73 -0.38 -10.20 14.85
N GLN A 74 -0.56 -9.49 13.72
CA GLN A 74 0.43 -9.38 12.63
C GLN A 74 1.80 -8.92 13.12
N LYS A 75 1.84 -7.90 13.98
CA LYS A 75 3.08 -7.38 14.58
C LYS A 75 3.86 -8.46 15.32
N ASP A 76 3.18 -9.25 16.15
CA ASP A 76 3.82 -10.30 16.95
C ASP A 76 4.25 -11.49 16.08
N LEU A 77 3.46 -11.83 15.05
CA LEU A 77 3.83 -12.84 14.06
C LEU A 77 5.06 -12.42 13.24
N LEU A 78 5.15 -11.15 12.84
CA LEU A 78 6.32 -10.61 12.16
C LEU A 78 7.55 -10.59 13.08
N ALA A 79 7.36 -10.46 14.40
CA ALA A 79 8.44 -10.53 15.38
C ALA A 79 8.92 -11.96 15.67
N HIS A 80 8.15 -12.99 15.31
CA HIS A 80 8.43 -14.36 15.69
C HIS A 80 9.64 -14.94 14.92
N PRO A 81 10.58 -15.64 15.56
CA PRO A 81 11.84 -16.08 14.92
C PRO A 81 11.68 -17.04 13.74
N LYS A 82 10.55 -17.76 13.66
CA LYS A 82 10.25 -18.71 12.57
C LYS A 82 9.61 -18.07 11.33
N ILE A 83 9.31 -16.78 11.35
CA ILE A 83 8.76 -16.08 10.18
C ILE A 83 9.77 -16.13 9.03
N LYS A 84 9.29 -16.42 7.83
CA LYS A 84 10.12 -16.46 6.62
C LYS A 84 9.76 -15.37 5.62
N LEU A 85 8.46 -15.09 5.48
CA LEU A 85 7.93 -14.23 4.45
C LEU A 85 6.61 -13.60 4.89
N PHE A 86 6.41 -12.35 4.48
CA PHE A 86 5.12 -11.69 4.55
C PHE A 86 4.60 -11.42 3.13
N VAL A 87 3.49 -12.08 2.78
CA VAL A 87 2.72 -11.76 1.57
C VAL A 87 1.80 -10.58 1.89
N ALA A 88 2.11 -9.42 1.34
CA ALA A 88 1.52 -8.16 1.75
C ALA A 88 0.92 -7.40 0.57
N HIS A 89 -0.26 -6.80 0.79
CA HIS A 89 -0.83 -5.85 -0.17
C HIS A 89 -0.01 -4.57 -0.36
N GLY A 90 0.96 -4.25 0.51
CA GLY A 90 1.79 -3.04 0.37
C GLY A 90 1.28 -1.79 1.10
N GLY A 91 0.27 -1.91 1.97
CA GLY A 91 -0.12 -0.79 2.83
C GLY A 91 1.03 -0.30 3.71
N THR A 92 1.14 1.02 3.88
CA THR A 92 2.27 1.68 4.56
C THR A 92 2.61 1.03 5.91
N ASN A 93 1.62 0.79 6.77
CA ASN A 93 1.86 0.20 8.10
C ASN A 93 2.45 -1.21 8.03
N GLY A 94 1.89 -2.09 7.19
CA GLY A 94 2.39 -3.46 7.04
C GLY A 94 3.81 -3.50 6.46
N VAL A 95 4.13 -2.60 5.52
CA VAL A 95 5.50 -2.46 5.00
C VAL A 95 6.47 -2.00 6.09
N GLN A 96 6.08 -1.02 6.91
CA GLN A 96 6.91 -0.55 8.02
C GLN A 96 7.11 -1.62 9.10
N GLU A 97 6.09 -2.41 9.42
CA GLU A 97 6.21 -3.54 10.34
C GLU A 97 7.17 -4.60 9.80
N ALA A 98 7.10 -4.91 8.50
CA ALA A 98 8.01 -5.85 7.84
C ALA A 98 9.47 -5.37 7.86
N ILE A 99 9.70 -4.09 7.55
CA ILE A 99 11.02 -3.45 7.65
C ILE A 99 11.51 -3.49 9.09
N CYS A 100 10.65 -3.09 10.04
CA CYS A 100 10.97 -3.15 11.46
C CYS A 100 11.43 -4.57 11.81
N HIS A 101 10.71 -5.63 11.48
CA HIS A 101 11.10 -6.99 11.87
C HIS A 101 12.09 -7.71 10.93
N GLY A 102 12.52 -7.07 9.83
CA GLY A 102 13.49 -7.67 8.92
C GLY A 102 12.93 -8.83 8.09
N VAL A 103 11.62 -8.80 7.79
CA VAL A 103 10.90 -9.88 7.09
C VAL A 103 10.69 -9.51 5.62
N PRO A 104 11.22 -10.27 4.64
CA PRO A 104 11.07 -9.94 3.22
C PRO A 104 9.61 -10.01 2.76
N LEU A 105 9.32 -9.35 1.64
CA LEU A 105 7.95 -9.20 1.12
C LEU A 105 7.73 -9.91 -0.21
N LEU A 106 6.58 -10.56 -0.34
CA LEU A 106 5.94 -10.81 -1.63
C LEU A 106 4.73 -9.87 -1.73
N GLY A 107 4.87 -8.85 -2.57
CA GLY A 107 3.91 -7.77 -2.74
C GLY A 107 2.79 -8.12 -3.72
N LEU A 108 1.54 -7.90 -3.31
CA LEU A 108 0.34 -8.01 -4.13
C LEU A 108 -0.50 -6.72 -4.02
N PRO A 109 -0.07 -5.61 -4.66
CA PRO A 109 -0.76 -4.33 -4.57
C PRO A 109 -2.15 -4.39 -5.21
N LEU A 110 -3.11 -3.73 -4.55
CA LEU A 110 -4.53 -3.72 -4.91
C LEU A 110 -5.03 -2.31 -5.21
N VAL A 111 -4.72 -1.34 -4.34
CA VAL A 111 -5.26 0.04 -4.40
C VAL A 111 -4.31 1.08 -3.78
N PHE A 112 -4.61 2.37 -3.98
CA PHE A 112 -3.90 3.49 -3.34
C PHE A 112 -2.38 3.53 -3.60
N ASP A 113 -1.60 3.82 -2.57
CA ASP A 113 -0.14 3.98 -2.52
C ASP A 113 0.62 2.64 -2.45
N GLN A 114 -0.09 1.52 -2.48
CA GLN A 114 0.46 0.19 -2.21
C GLN A 114 1.58 -0.22 -3.16
N TYR A 115 1.40 0.03 -4.45
CA TYR A 115 2.43 -0.28 -5.45
C TYR A 115 3.70 0.54 -5.20
N ASP A 116 3.56 1.85 -4.93
CA ASP A 116 4.69 2.74 -4.68
C ASP A 116 5.47 2.36 -3.41
N ASN A 117 4.76 1.93 -2.36
CA ASN A 117 5.41 1.45 -1.14
C ASN A 117 6.23 0.19 -1.39
N LEU A 118 5.65 -0.80 -2.08
CA LEU A 118 6.33 -2.03 -2.43
C LEU A 118 7.50 -1.78 -3.37
N LEU A 119 7.34 -0.86 -4.33
CA LEU A 119 8.37 -0.44 -5.27
C LEU A 119 9.62 0.03 -4.53
N ARG A 120 9.48 0.88 -3.51
CA ARG A 120 10.61 1.36 -2.71
C ARG A 120 11.38 0.23 -2.00
N VAL A 121 10.68 -0.82 -1.56
CA VAL A 121 11.31 -2.00 -0.92
C VAL A 121 11.95 -2.92 -1.97
N ARG A 122 11.32 -3.07 -3.14
CA ARG A 122 11.86 -3.82 -4.28
C ARG A 122 13.15 -3.21 -4.80
N GLU A 123 13.22 -1.89 -4.98
CA GLU A 123 14.45 -1.19 -5.40
C GLU A 123 15.60 -1.35 -4.39
N LYS A 124 15.29 -1.73 -3.15
CA LYS A 124 16.26 -2.08 -2.10
C LYS A 124 16.56 -3.59 -2.05
N GLY A 125 16.03 -4.38 -2.98
CA GLY A 125 16.23 -5.82 -3.09
C GLY A 125 15.58 -6.64 -1.98
N ALA A 126 14.53 -6.13 -1.33
CA ALA A 126 13.89 -6.78 -0.17
C ALA A 126 12.42 -7.18 -0.42
N ALA A 127 11.92 -7.01 -1.65
CA ALA A 127 10.58 -7.40 -2.04
C ALA A 127 10.50 -7.87 -3.50
N LYS A 128 9.62 -8.83 -3.78
CA LYS A 128 9.11 -9.14 -5.13
C LYS A 128 7.70 -8.54 -5.26
N ILE A 129 7.33 -8.03 -6.42
CA ILE A 129 5.96 -7.52 -6.67
C ILE A 129 5.33 -8.38 -7.76
N LEU A 130 4.12 -8.87 -7.51
CA LEU A 130 3.27 -9.55 -8.48
C LEU A 130 2.02 -8.71 -8.74
N SER A 131 1.48 -8.79 -9.96
CA SER A 131 0.20 -8.19 -10.30
C SER A 131 -0.93 -9.15 -10.00
N LEU A 132 -2.05 -8.65 -9.47
CA LEU A 132 -3.27 -9.44 -9.28
C LEU A 132 -3.81 -10.03 -10.59
N SER A 133 -3.55 -9.38 -11.74
CA SER A 133 -4.00 -9.84 -13.06
C SER A 133 -3.19 -11.01 -13.65
N THR A 134 -2.08 -11.36 -13.01
CA THR A 134 -1.15 -12.41 -13.46
C THR A 134 -0.80 -13.39 -12.35
N VAL A 135 -1.26 -13.16 -11.12
CA VAL A 135 -0.89 -13.96 -9.94
C VAL A 135 -1.37 -15.40 -10.10
N ASP A 136 -2.50 -15.57 -10.77
CA ASP A 136 -3.22 -16.81 -11.03
C ASP A 136 -2.73 -17.57 -12.27
N LYS A 137 -1.74 -17.03 -12.99
CA LYS A 137 -1.26 -17.57 -14.27
C LYS A 137 0.10 -18.22 -14.12
N ASP A 138 0.35 -19.29 -14.87
CA ASP A 138 1.67 -19.90 -15.06
C ASP A 138 2.44 -20.20 -13.75
N ASP A 139 1.73 -20.60 -12.68
CA ASP A 139 2.28 -20.79 -11.32
C ASP A 139 3.04 -19.54 -10.80
N ASN A 140 2.70 -18.33 -11.25
CA ASN A 140 3.45 -17.11 -10.92
C ASN A 140 3.51 -16.85 -9.42
N PHE A 141 2.42 -17.08 -8.70
CA PHE A 141 2.41 -16.91 -7.26
C PHE A 141 3.37 -17.88 -6.56
N LEU A 142 3.33 -19.17 -6.93
CA LEU A 142 4.24 -20.18 -6.40
C LEU A 142 5.71 -19.85 -6.71
N LYS A 143 6.00 -19.46 -7.95
CA LYS A 143 7.35 -19.03 -8.36
C LYS A 143 7.82 -17.83 -7.55
N GLY A 144 6.95 -16.84 -7.33
CA GLY A 144 7.26 -15.68 -6.49
C GLY A 144 7.53 -16.05 -5.03
N LEU A 145 6.74 -16.95 -4.45
CA LEU A 145 6.97 -17.49 -3.10
C LEU A 145 8.34 -18.18 -3.02
N GLN A 146 8.61 -19.11 -3.93
CA GLN A 146 9.85 -19.88 -3.95
C GLN A 146 11.07 -18.98 -4.15
N GLU A 147 10.98 -17.97 -5.02
CA GLU A 147 12.06 -17.02 -5.23
C GLU A 147 12.39 -16.27 -3.94
N VAL A 148 11.41 -15.63 -3.29
CA VAL A 148 11.66 -14.83 -2.09
C VAL A 148 12.11 -15.70 -0.90
N LEU A 149 11.63 -16.95 -0.81
CA LEU A 149 12.02 -17.89 0.24
C LEU A 149 13.43 -18.44 0.06
N ASN A 150 13.87 -18.69 -1.18
CA ASN A 150 15.12 -19.41 -1.46
C ASN A 150 16.28 -18.48 -1.81
N GLU A 151 16.02 -17.28 -2.33
CA GLU A 151 17.04 -16.32 -2.71
C GLU A 151 17.48 -15.49 -1.48
N PRO A 152 18.70 -15.71 -0.92
CA PRO A 152 19.10 -15.15 0.37
C PRO A 152 19.21 -13.62 0.39
N SER A 153 19.37 -13.00 -0.78
CA SER A 153 19.49 -11.55 -0.90
C SER A 153 18.26 -10.80 -0.37
N TYR A 154 17.04 -11.33 -0.55
CA TYR A 154 15.81 -10.71 -0.02
C TYR A 154 15.87 -10.55 1.51
N ARG A 155 16.22 -11.62 2.22
CA ARG A 155 16.32 -11.60 3.68
C ARG A 155 17.48 -10.75 4.16
N THR A 156 18.65 -10.87 3.52
CA THR A 156 19.84 -10.09 3.87
C THR A 156 19.60 -8.60 3.70
N ASN A 157 18.99 -8.20 2.58
CA ASN A 157 18.64 -6.81 2.32
C ASN A 157 17.59 -6.30 3.31
N MET A 158 16.55 -7.09 3.62
CA MET A 158 15.55 -6.67 4.58
C MET A 158 16.12 -6.54 6.00
N GLN A 159 17.03 -7.41 6.41
CA GLN A 159 17.75 -7.28 7.68
C GLN A 159 18.61 -6.01 7.72
N ARG A 160 19.27 -5.66 6.61
CA ARG A 160 20.00 -4.39 6.49
C ARG A 160 19.05 -3.19 6.62
N LEU A 161 17.90 -3.21 5.95
CA LEU A 161 16.89 -2.15 6.08
C LEU A 161 16.37 -2.02 7.50
N SER A 162 16.16 -3.15 8.17
CA SER A 162 15.73 -3.23 9.55
C SER A 162 16.74 -2.60 10.52
N GLN A 163 18.03 -2.87 10.32
CA GLN A 163 19.10 -2.25 11.10
C GLN A 163 19.13 -0.73 10.90
N LEU A 164 19.09 -0.27 9.65
CA LEU A 164 19.03 1.17 9.33
C LEU A 164 17.79 1.86 9.90
N HIS A 165 16.64 1.18 9.87
CA HIS A 165 15.40 1.71 10.42
C HIS A 165 15.47 1.88 11.94
N ARG A 166 16.11 0.94 12.64
CA ARG A 166 16.29 0.99 14.10
C ARG A 166 17.42 1.90 14.56
N ASP A 167 18.38 2.17 13.69
CA ASP A 167 19.49 3.07 13.96
C ASP A 167 19.03 4.52 13.92
N GLN A 168 18.44 4.96 15.04
CA GLN A 168 17.89 6.28 15.23
C GLN A 168 18.60 6.97 16.41
N PRO A 169 18.85 8.29 16.33
CA PRO A 169 19.57 9.02 17.37
C PRO A 169 18.83 9.06 18.72
N MET A 170 17.51 8.90 18.72
CA MET A 170 16.68 8.83 19.91
C MET A 170 15.69 7.67 19.80
N LYS A 171 15.34 7.06 20.94
CA LYS A 171 14.29 6.04 20.95
C LYS A 171 12.95 6.69 20.57
N PRO A 172 12.02 5.93 19.95
CA PRO A 172 10.71 6.47 19.57
C PRO A 172 9.95 7.09 20.75
N ILE A 173 10.04 6.50 21.95
CA ILE A 173 9.38 7.04 23.15
C ILE A 173 10.01 8.36 23.61
N ASP A 174 11.34 8.49 23.55
CA ASP A 174 12.04 9.72 23.94
C ASP A 174 11.73 10.85 22.95
N THR A 175 11.65 10.52 21.65
CA THR A 175 11.20 11.46 20.61
C THR A 175 9.78 11.94 20.88
N ALA A 176 8.86 11.05 21.26
CA ALA A 176 7.48 11.42 21.58
C ALA A 176 7.42 12.33 22.82
N LEU A 177 8.15 11.99 23.88
CA LEU A 177 8.25 12.82 25.08
C LEU A 177 8.79 14.22 24.76
N PHE A 178 9.87 14.30 23.98
CA PHE A 178 10.44 15.57 23.53
C PHE A 178 9.38 16.46 22.85
N TRP A 179 8.61 15.91 21.91
CA TRP A 179 7.60 16.71 21.18
C TRP A 179 6.42 17.12 22.07
N ILE A 180 5.99 16.26 22.99
CA ILE A 180 4.96 16.61 23.98
C ILE A 180 5.46 17.78 24.85
N GLU A 181 6.66 17.66 25.41
CA GLU A 181 7.27 18.71 26.22
C GLU A 181 7.54 19.99 25.41
N PHE A 182 7.92 19.87 24.14
CA PHE A 182 8.10 21.02 23.25
C PHE A 182 6.81 21.82 23.10
N VAL A 183 5.69 21.14 22.86
CA VAL A 183 4.37 21.78 22.74
C VAL A 183 3.98 22.45 24.05
N LEU A 184 4.21 21.79 25.20
CA LEU A 184 3.93 22.36 26.52
C LEU A 184 4.78 23.61 26.81
N ARG A 185 6.10 23.54 26.59
CA ARG A 185 7.03 24.66 26.80
C ARG A 185 6.67 25.88 25.95
N HIS A 186 6.15 25.67 24.75
CA HIS A 186 5.75 26.73 23.83
C HIS A 186 4.25 27.01 23.84
N LYS A 187 3.55 26.64 24.92
CA LYS A 187 2.13 26.96 25.16
C LYS A 187 1.22 26.63 23.97
N GLY A 188 1.43 25.45 23.38
CA GLY A 188 0.66 24.96 22.22
C GLY A 188 1.33 25.15 20.86
N ALA A 189 2.57 25.65 20.81
CA ALA A 189 3.43 25.74 19.62
C ALA A 189 2.70 26.32 18.39
N ALA A 190 2.07 27.49 18.54
CA ALA A 190 1.25 28.10 17.49
C ALA A 190 1.97 28.28 16.14
N HIS A 191 3.29 28.49 16.16
CA HIS A 191 4.14 28.64 14.97
C HIS A 191 4.31 27.34 14.14
N LEU A 192 4.01 26.16 14.70
CA LEU A 192 4.00 24.88 13.98
C LEU A 192 2.62 24.53 13.40
N LYS A 193 1.57 25.26 13.78
CA LYS A 193 0.23 25.04 13.24
C LYS A 193 0.15 25.64 11.84
N ALA A 194 -0.35 24.86 10.89
CA ALA A 194 -0.57 25.37 9.54
C ALA A 194 -1.56 26.54 9.57
N GLN A 195 -1.21 27.65 8.93
CA GLN A 195 -2.06 28.85 8.86
C GLN A 195 -3.45 28.56 8.25
N ALA A 196 -3.54 27.52 7.42
CA ALA A 196 -4.78 27.03 6.82
C ALA A 196 -5.93 26.84 7.83
N TYR A 197 -5.65 26.41 9.06
CA TYR A 197 -6.69 26.21 10.09
C TYR A 197 -7.34 27.51 10.60
N GLN A 198 -6.71 28.65 10.35
CA GLN A 198 -7.21 29.98 10.74
C GLN A 198 -7.79 30.74 9.55
N MET A 199 -7.68 30.19 8.33
CA MET A 199 -8.17 30.85 7.13
C MET A 199 -9.68 30.64 6.97
N PRO A 200 -10.43 31.68 6.60
CA PRO A 200 -11.79 31.51 6.09
C PRO A 200 -11.81 30.56 4.89
N TRP A 201 -12.86 29.76 4.76
CA TRP A 201 -12.98 28.72 3.72
C TRP A 201 -12.72 29.25 2.30
N TYR A 202 -13.13 30.49 1.99
CA TYR A 202 -12.99 31.09 0.67
C TYR A 202 -11.54 31.46 0.33
N ILE A 203 -10.71 31.79 1.32
CA ILE A 203 -9.27 32.00 1.13
C ILE A 203 -8.58 30.65 0.96
N TYR A 204 -8.92 29.69 1.82
CA TYR A 204 -8.38 28.34 1.77
C TYR A 204 -8.61 27.66 0.42
N HIS A 205 -9.79 27.86 -0.18
CA HIS A 205 -10.14 27.34 -1.51
C HIS A 205 -9.83 28.31 -2.67
N SER A 206 -9.16 29.44 -2.41
CA SER A 206 -8.79 30.45 -3.42
C SER A 206 -9.94 30.81 -4.37
N VAL A 207 -11.12 31.09 -3.81
CA VAL A 207 -12.36 31.33 -4.57
C VAL A 207 -12.20 32.50 -5.54
N ASP A 208 -11.44 33.52 -5.16
CA ASP A 208 -11.07 34.65 -6.00
C ASP A 208 -10.33 34.22 -7.28
N VAL A 209 -9.36 33.32 -7.17
CA VAL A 209 -8.61 32.77 -8.31
C VAL A 209 -9.53 31.96 -9.22
N VAL A 210 -10.42 31.13 -8.64
CA VAL A 210 -11.38 30.34 -9.42
C VAL A 210 -12.35 31.25 -10.19
N VAL A 211 -12.89 32.28 -9.55
CA VAL A 211 -13.79 33.25 -10.18
C VAL A 211 -13.08 34.02 -11.29
N PHE A 212 -11.83 34.44 -11.07
CA PHE A 212 -11.04 35.12 -12.10
C PHE A 212 -10.78 34.24 -13.32
N LEU A 213 -10.31 33.00 -13.11
CA LEU A 213 -10.00 32.06 -14.20
C LEU A 213 -11.24 31.65 -14.99
N THR A 214 -12.36 31.38 -14.31
CA THR A 214 -13.63 31.05 -14.96
C THR A 214 -14.16 32.25 -15.77
N GLY A 215 -14.11 33.46 -15.21
CA GLY A 215 -14.47 34.69 -15.92
C GLY A 215 -13.63 34.92 -17.18
N ALA A 216 -12.31 34.77 -17.09
CA ALA A 216 -11.40 34.91 -18.22
C ALA A 216 -11.70 33.87 -19.32
N ALA A 217 -11.96 32.61 -18.96
CA ALA A 217 -12.32 31.55 -19.91
C ALA A 217 -13.67 31.84 -20.60
N LEU A 218 -14.66 32.37 -19.87
CA LEU A 218 -15.95 32.78 -20.43
C LEU A 218 -15.78 33.96 -21.40
N LEU A 219 -14.90 34.91 -21.10
CA LEU A 219 -14.64 36.05 -21.98
C LEU A 219 -13.91 35.62 -23.27
N VAL A 220 -12.91 34.75 -23.17
CA VAL A 220 -12.20 34.17 -24.32
C VAL A 220 -13.16 33.37 -25.22
N SER A 221 -13.99 32.51 -24.63
CA SER A 221 -14.98 31.74 -25.41
C SER A 221 -16.02 32.65 -26.06
N PHE A 222 -16.52 33.66 -25.35
CA PHE A 222 -17.45 34.66 -25.88
C PHE A 222 -16.86 35.42 -27.08
N THR A 223 -15.63 35.93 -26.95
CA THR A 223 -14.95 36.65 -28.04
C THR A 223 -14.67 35.75 -29.24
N LEU A 224 -14.32 34.48 -29.05
CA LEU A 224 -14.12 33.51 -30.12
C LEU A 224 -15.43 33.19 -30.86
N VAL A 225 -16.55 33.06 -30.13
CA VAL A 225 -17.89 32.90 -30.73
C VAL A 225 -18.28 34.13 -31.54
N LEU A 226 -18.05 35.34 -31.02
CA LEU A 226 -18.31 36.55 -31.79
C LEU A 226 -17.44 36.64 -33.04
N PHE A 227 -16.14 36.36 -32.91
CA PHE A 227 -15.20 36.39 -34.03
C PHE A 227 -15.59 35.39 -35.13
N THR A 228 -15.92 34.15 -34.76
CA THR A 228 -16.39 33.12 -35.71
C THR A 228 -17.70 33.52 -36.37
N ARG A 229 -18.68 34.07 -35.61
CA ARG A 229 -19.93 34.59 -36.19
C ARG A 229 -19.68 35.75 -37.17
N CYS A 230 -18.76 36.66 -36.84
CA CYS A 230 -18.35 37.74 -37.72
C CYS A 230 -17.73 37.19 -39.02
N LEU A 231 -16.78 36.26 -38.93
CA LEU A 231 -16.18 35.59 -40.09
C LEU A 231 -17.22 34.86 -40.94
N CYS A 232 -18.11 34.06 -40.33
CA CYS A 232 -19.19 33.38 -41.04
C CYS A 232 -20.12 34.38 -41.75
N SER A 233 -20.50 35.48 -41.10
CA SER A 233 -21.34 36.52 -41.71
C SER A 233 -20.65 37.25 -42.88
N ALA A 234 -19.33 37.48 -42.79
CA ALA A 234 -18.54 38.11 -43.84
C ALA A 234 -18.35 37.18 -45.06
N VAL A 235 -18.14 35.88 -44.82
CA VAL A 235 -18.04 34.86 -45.87
C VAL A 235 -19.41 34.61 -46.53
N CYS A 236 -20.51 34.58 -45.77
CA CYS A 236 -21.86 34.46 -46.30
C CYS A 236 -22.30 35.71 -47.10
N ARG A 237 -21.93 36.93 -46.69
CA ARG A 237 -22.23 38.17 -47.44
C ARG A 237 -21.48 38.26 -48.77
N ARG A 238 -20.27 37.70 -48.89
CA ARG A 238 -19.51 37.65 -50.16
C ARG A 238 -20.14 36.74 -51.22
N LYS A 239 -21.03 35.81 -50.87
CA LYS A 239 -21.72 34.93 -51.84
C LYS A 239 -22.95 35.55 -52.52
N VAL A 240 -23.41 36.74 -52.13
CA VAL A 240 -24.69 37.34 -52.61
C VAL A 240 -24.52 38.39 -53.72
N LYS A 241 -23.40 38.43 -54.46
CA LYS A 241 -23.33 39.22 -55.71
C LYS A 241 -22.58 38.48 -56.81
N ARG A 242 -23.34 37.83 -57.68
CA ARG A 242 -22.98 37.60 -59.09
C ARG A 242 -24.26 37.45 -59.92
N GLU A 243 -24.81 38.59 -60.31
CA GLU A 243 -25.49 38.84 -61.59
C GLU A 243 -25.04 40.23 -62.06
#